data_AF-A0A8T0FEH4-F1
#
_entry.id   AF-A0A8T0FEH4-F1
#
_cell.length_a   1.000
_cell.length_b   1.000
_cell.length_c   1.000
_cell.angle_alpha   90.00
_cell.angle_beta   90.00
_cell.angle_gamma   90.00
#
_symmetry.space_group_name_H-M   'P 1'
#
loop_
_entity.id
_entity.type
_entity.pdbx_description
1 polymer ?
#
loop_
_entity_poly.entity_id
_entity_poly.type
_entity_poly.pdbx_seq_one_letter_code
_entity_poly.pdbx_strand_id
1 'polypeptide(L)'
;MKSSKERENLLRKNEVLQRKLFMFIKASADKEYFQSLELPQNANADTYQKIMRFEVSSFPPVMFKTSDVMTSIEKDKEEIIAKQESLKQKISEKEDEWKELNKSFVELKTRIAQQSVNTDTGERYTKEEVDELLRREEDARKNLEDSQLQSIRKKRLLEELLEEKKNLVEGPLDFGEFEIMCTGTENNIEVVKQLKEEIKSYVKKASDVVNILNHMKQKVHSMQTKKVVVQQKEMALELKLTEMRNKLFQEKMKYANMNQKNEELQHKSILLRHPRLIEDYKNLITEQEEGKKELEDLKRTYKAVMKIVSEDDKRYHSS
;
A
#
# COMPACT_ATOMS: atom_id res chain seq x y z
N MET A 1 45.17 -44.91 -12.03
CA MET A 1 44.30 -45.14 -10.88
C MET A 1 44.38 -43.93 -9.95
N LYS A 2 43.54 -42.90 -10.18
CA LYS A 2 43.49 -41.74 -9.29
C LYS A 2 42.94 -42.19 -7.93
N SER A 3 43.67 -41.83 -6.89
CA SER A 3 43.62 -42.42 -5.55
C SER A 3 42.21 -42.38 -4.97
N SER A 4 41.74 -43.50 -4.41
CA SER A 4 40.47 -43.58 -3.67
C SER A 4 40.30 -42.46 -2.63
N LYS A 5 41.43 -41.96 -2.09
CA LYS A 5 41.47 -40.83 -1.15
C LYS A 5 41.04 -39.50 -1.77
N GLU A 6 41.31 -39.28 -3.06
CA GLU A 6 40.93 -38.06 -3.78
C GLU A 6 39.41 -38.03 -4.02
N ARG A 7 38.84 -39.19 -4.35
CA ARG A 7 37.38 -39.37 -4.46
C ARG A 7 36.68 -39.16 -3.12
N GLU A 8 37.23 -39.69 -2.02
CA GLU A 8 36.68 -39.50 -0.68
C GLU A 8 36.76 -38.03 -0.22
N ASN A 9 37.87 -37.34 -0.53
CA ASN A 9 38.00 -35.91 -0.25
C ASN A 9 37.01 -35.05 -1.04
N LEU A 10 36.74 -35.39 -2.31
CA LEU A 10 35.74 -34.70 -3.12
C LEU A 10 34.32 -34.93 -2.59
N LEU A 11 34.00 -36.15 -2.13
CA LEU A 11 32.70 -36.44 -1.50
C LEU A 11 32.51 -35.64 -0.21
N ARG A 12 33.52 -35.58 0.67
CA ARG A 12 33.43 -34.74 1.89
C ARG A 12 33.28 -33.26 1.58
N LYS A 13 33.99 -32.74 0.56
CA LYS A 13 33.83 -31.35 0.12
C LYS A 13 32.42 -31.10 -0.43
N ASN A 14 31.87 -32.05 -1.18
CA ASN A 14 30.52 -31.97 -1.71
C ASN A 14 29.47 -31.94 -0.59
N GLU A 15 29.59 -32.82 0.41
CA GLU A 15 28.70 -32.81 1.59
C GLU A 15 28.74 -31.49 2.37
N VAL A 16 29.94 -30.90 2.54
CA VAL A 16 30.09 -29.60 3.22
C VAL A 16 29.44 -28.48 2.39
N LEU A 17 29.57 -28.51 1.07
CA LEU A 17 28.92 -27.54 0.18
C LEU A 17 27.40 -27.69 0.18
N GLN A 18 26.88 -28.92 0.12
CA GLN A 18 25.45 -29.21 0.21
C GLN A 18 24.86 -28.72 1.53
N ARG A 19 25.54 -28.91 2.67
CA ARG A 19 25.10 -28.36 3.97
C ARG A 19 25.10 -26.82 3.98
N LYS A 20 26.09 -26.18 3.37
CA LYS A 20 26.14 -24.71 3.26
C LYS A 20 25.03 -24.19 2.36
N LEU A 21 24.76 -24.86 1.24
CA LEU A 21 23.69 -24.50 0.32
C LEU A 21 22.32 -24.64 1.01
N PHE A 22 22.12 -25.74 1.76
CA PHE A 22 20.92 -25.96 2.55
C PHE A 22 20.73 -24.89 3.64
N MET A 23 21.78 -24.51 4.36
CA MET A 23 21.73 -23.42 5.33
C MET A 23 21.39 -22.07 4.68
N PHE A 24 21.91 -21.81 3.48
CA PHE A 24 21.63 -20.57 2.74
C PHE A 24 20.18 -20.52 2.25
N ILE A 25 19.68 -21.63 1.68
CA ILE A 25 18.30 -21.78 1.22
C ILE A 25 17.32 -21.69 2.40
N LYS A 26 17.65 -22.30 3.54
CA LYS A 26 16.85 -22.22 4.76
C LYS A 26 16.83 -20.79 5.32
N ALA A 27 17.99 -20.12 5.35
CA ALA A 27 18.09 -18.72 5.76
C ALA A 27 17.37 -17.75 4.80
N SER A 28 17.23 -18.12 3.51
CA SER A 28 16.43 -17.35 2.54
C SER A 28 14.94 -17.69 2.57
N ALA A 29 14.57 -18.89 3.04
CA ALA A 29 13.18 -19.34 3.19
C ALA A 29 12.53 -18.79 4.47
N ASP A 30 13.31 -18.62 5.54
CA ASP A 30 12.94 -17.84 6.71
C ASP A 30 12.99 -16.35 6.33
N LYS A 31 11.89 -15.84 5.77
CA LYS A 31 11.66 -14.45 5.31
C LYS A 31 11.95 -13.36 6.36
N GLU A 32 12.32 -13.72 7.60
CA GLU A 32 12.59 -12.80 8.70
C GLU A 32 13.92 -12.04 8.57
N TYR A 33 14.90 -12.52 7.78
CA TYR A 33 16.18 -11.81 7.66
C TYR A 33 16.10 -10.51 6.83
N PHE A 34 15.11 -10.39 5.95
CA PHE A 34 14.85 -9.17 5.17
C PHE A 34 13.62 -8.38 5.65
N GLN A 35 12.81 -8.91 6.56
CA GLN A 35 11.55 -8.27 7.01
C GLN A 35 11.68 -7.31 8.21
N SER A 36 12.87 -7.07 8.76
CA SER A 36 13.06 -6.09 9.85
C SER A 36 13.60 -4.73 9.40
N LEU A 37 13.68 -4.46 8.09
CA LEU A 37 13.90 -3.11 7.56
C LEU A 37 12.58 -2.41 7.23
N GLU A 38 11.70 -2.28 8.22
CA GLU A 38 10.69 -1.23 8.15
C GLU A 38 11.40 0.12 8.33
N LEU A 39 11.71 0.76 7.19
CA LEU A 39 12.19 2.13 7.17
C LEU A 39 11.14 3.03 7.83
N PRO A 40 11.47 3.78 8.89
CA PRO A 40 10.56 4.75 9.47
C PRO A 40 10.20 5.78 8.40
N GLN A 41 8.92 6.00 8.14
CA GLN A 41 8.43 6.91 7.10
C GLN A 41 8.92 8.38 7.23
N ASN A 42 9.62 8.72 8.33
CA ASN A 42 10.20 10.04 8.60
C ASN A 42 11.72 10.00 8.88
N ALA A 43 12.48 9.11 8.24
CA ALA A 43 13.92 9.01 8.47
C ALA A 43 14.73 10.14 7.82
N ASN A 44 15.43 10.91 8.64
CA ASN A 44 16.34 11.98 8.27
C ASN A 44 17.55 11.42 7.46
N ALA A 45 18.17 12.23 6.59
CA ALA A 45 19.30 11.82 5.75
C ALA A 45 20.47 11.17 6.53
N ASP A 46 20.66 11.55 7.79
CA ASP A 46 21.68 11.02 8.69
C ASP A 46 21.42 9.55 9.11
N THR A 47 20.14 9.14 9.15
CA THR A 47 19.74 7.77 9.45
C THR A 47 20.03 6.84 8.26
N TYR A 48 19.84 7.33 7.03
CA TYR A 48 20.22 6.59 5.82
C TYR A 48 21.74 6.39 5.71
N GLN A 49 22.55 7.40 6.08
CA GLN A 49 24.00 7.25 6.10
C GLN A 49 24.48 6.25 7.16
N LYS A 50 23.81 6.15 8.31
CA LYS A 50 24.13 5.15 9.33
C LYS A 50 23.78 3.74 8.90
N ILE A 51 22.64 3.54 8.23
CA ILE A 51 22.22 2.23 7.71
C ILE A 51 23.19 1.77 6.60
N MET A 52 23.55 2.64 5.64
CA MET A 52 24.54 2.30 4.62
C MET A 52 25.93 1.99 5.19
N ARG A 53 26.37 2.69 6.25
CA ARG A 53 27.65 2.35 6.92
C ARG A 53 27.60 1.02 7.66
N PHE A 54 26.44 0.64 8.19
CA PHE A 54 26.24 -0.64 8.87
C PHE A 54 26.16 -1.81 7.88
N GLU A 55 25.59 -1.59 6.69
CA GLU A 55 25.59 -2.56 5.58
C GLU A 55 27.00 -2.77 5.00
N VAL A 56 27.82 -1.72 4.90
CA VAL A 56 29.20 -1.85 4.39
C VAL A 56 30.15 -2.53 5.40
N SER A 57 29.90 -2.42 6.71
CA SER A 57 30.74 -3.06 7.73
C SER A 57 30.34 -4.51 8.06
N SER A 58 29.12 -4.92 7.72
CA SER A 58 28.59 -6.27 7.98
C SER A 58 28.85 -7.25 6.84
N PHE A 59 29.26 -6.77 5.66
CA PHE A 59 29.78 -7.60 4.58
C PHE A 59 31.31 -7.68 4.66
N PRO A 60 31.91 -8.85 4.95
CA PRO A 60 33.35 -9.00 4.81
C PRO A 60 33.75 -8.75 3.35
N PRO A 61 34.88 -8.05 3.09
CA PRO A 61 35.26 -7.67 1.74
C PRO A 61 35.52 -8.93 0.89
N VAL A 62 34.57 -9.25 0.00
CA VAL A 62 34.68 -10.32 -1.00
C VAL A 62 35.87 -10.08 -1.96
N MET A 63 36.43 -8.86 -1.95
CA MET A 63 37.65 -8.46 -2.68
C MET A 63 38.91 -9.29 -2.35
N PHE A 64 39.04 -9.89 -1.16
CA PHE A 64 40.22 -10.70 -0.84
C PHE A 64 40.17 -12.13 -1.43
N LYS A 65 38.97 -12.67 -1.71
CA LYS A 65 38.85 -14.03 -2.26
C LYS A 65 38.99 -14.09 -3.78
N THR A 66 38.78 -12.98 -4.49
CA THR A 66 38.96 -12.92 -5.95
C THR A 66 40.44 -12.88 -6.34
N SER A 67 41.29 -12.23 -5.53
CA SER A 67 42.76 -12.23 -5.71
C SER A 67 43.36 -13.64 -5.64
N ASP A 68 43.01 -14.40 -4.60
CA ASP A 68 43.55 -15.75 -4.39
C ASP A 68 43.04 -16.75 -5.44
N VAL A 69 41.80 -16.57 -5.91
CA VAL A 69 41.24 -17.38 -7.00
C VAL A 69 41.89 -17.03 -8.35
N MET A 70 42.13 -15.75 -8.63
CA MET A 70 42.79 -15.31 -9.86
C MET A 70 44.24 -15.79 -9.94
N THR A 71 44.99 -15.69 -8.84
CA THR A 71 46.38 -16.20 -8.77
C THR A 71 46.46 -17.72 -8.87
N SER A 72 45.47 -18.46 -8.37
CA SER A 72 45.38 -19.91 -8.60
C SER A 72 45.11 -20.25 -10.06
N ILE A 73 44.21 -19.50 -10.73
CA ILE A 73 43.90 -19.69 -12.16
C ILE A 73 45.13 -19.39 -13.03
N GLU A 74 45.92 -18.37 -12.69
CA GLU A 74 47.15 -18.02 -13.40
C GLU A 74 48.21 -19.12 -13.27
N LYS A 75 48.42 -19.67 -12.07
CA LYS A 75 49.32 -20.81 -11.87
C LYS A 75 48.86 -22.05 -12.64
N ASP A 76 47.56 -22.35 -12.63
CA ASP A 76 47.01 -23.49 -13.39
C ASP A 76 47.22 -23.31 -14.91
N LYS A 77 47.10 -22.08 -15.42
CA LYS A 77 47.39 -21.76 -16.82
C LYS A 77 48.87 -21.96 -17.16
N GLU A 78 49.78 -21.49 -16.32
CA GLU A 78 51.22 -21.67 -16.50
C GLU A 78 51.60 -23.16 -16.49
N GLU A 79 51.02 -23.96 -15.60
CA GLU A 79 51.21 -25.41 -15.59
C GLU A 79 50.69 -26.10 -16.85
N ILE A 80 49.55 -25.67 -17.38
CA ILE A 80 48.98 -26.21 -18.62
C ILE A 80 49.89 -25.87 -19.80
N ILE A 81 50.41 -24.65 -19.88
CA ILE A 81 51.32 -24.21 -20.94
C ILE A 81 52.62 -25.02 -20.90
N ALA A 82 53.23 -25.16 -19.71
CA ALA A 82 54.46 -25.95 -19.54
C ALA A 82 54.26 -27.42 -19.94
N LYS A 83 53.10 -28.01 -19.62
CA LYS A 83 52.74 -29.38 -20.06
C LYS A 83 52.56 -29.46 -21.58
N GLN A 84 51.95 -28.46 -22.21
CA GLN A 84 51.81 -28.41 -23.67
C GLN A 84 53.17 -28.33 -24.37
N GLU A 85 54.10 -27.52 -23.88
CA GLU A 85 55.45 -27.40 -24.44
C GLU A 85 56.24 -28.70 -24.30
N SER A 86 56.20 -29.34 -23.12
CA SER A 86 56.83 -30.65 -22.92
C SER A 86 56.28 -31.73 -23.84
N LEU A 87 54.96 -31.75 -24.08
CA LEU A 87 54.33 -32.69 -25.00
C LEU A 87 54.72 -32.41 -26.46
N LYS A 88 54.79 -31.14 -26.87
CA LYS A 88 55.26 -30.77 -28.22
C LYS A 88 56.68 -31.24 -28.48
N GLN A 89 57.57 -31.07 -27.51
CA GLN A 89 58.95 -31.53 -27.63
C GLN A 89 59.02 -33.06 -27.79
N LYS A 90 58.29 -33.81 -26.95
CA LYS A 90 58.23 -35.28 -27.07
C LYS A 90 57.66 -35.76 -28.41
N ILE A 91 56.69 -35.03 -28.97
CA ILE A 91 56.16 -35.33 -30.31
C ILE A 91 57.25 -35.13 -31.36
N SER A 92 57.97 -34.01 -31.33
CA SER A 92 59.07 -33.73 -32.27
C SER A 92 60.17 -34.80 -32.22
N GLU A 93 60.60 -35.20 -31.01
CA GLU A 93 61.62 -36.24 -30.84
C GLU A 93 61.16 -37.58 -31.44
N LYS A 94 59.88 -37.94 -31.24
CA LYS A 94 59.31 -39.16 -31.82
C LYS A 94 59.10 -39.09 -33.32
N GLU A 95 58.78 -37.92 -33.87
CA GLU A 95 58.71 -37.72 -35.31
C GLU A 95 60.08 -37.91 -35.97
N ASP A 96 61.16 -37.45 -35.34
CA ASP A 96 62.50 -37.59 -35.89
C ASP A 96 63.01 -39.03 -35.79
N GLU A 97 62.75 -39.74 -34.67
CA GLU A 97 62.98 -41.19 -34.57
C GLU A 97 62.23 -41.96 -35.67
N TRP A 98 60.97 -41.59 -35.93
CA TRP A 98 60.15 -42.24 -36.95
C TRP A 98 60.65 -41.96 -38.37
N LYS A 99 61.09 -40.73 -38.67
CA LYS A 99 61.67 -40.38 -39.97
C LYS A 99 62.92 -41.20 -40.26
N GLU A 100 63.81 -41.35 -39.28
CA GLU A 100 65.03 -42.13 -39.45
C GLU A 100 64.72 -43.62 -39.64
N LEU A 101 63.79 -44.17 -38.86
CA LEU A 101 63.32 -45.54 -39.02
C LEU A 101 62.68 -45.76 -40.40
N ASN A 102 61.80 -44.87 -40.83
CA ASN A 102 61.14 -44.94 -42.14
C ASN A 102 62.17 -44.87 -43.28
N LYS A 103 63.20 -44.03 -43.17
CA LYS A 103 64.29 -43.96 -44.15
C LYS A 103 65.02 -45.30 -44.25
N SER A 104 65.44 -45.88 -43.12
CA SER A 104 66.10 -47.19 -43.09
C SER A 104 65.23 -48.32 -43.68
N PHE A 105 63.91 -48.23 -43.46
CA PHE A 105 62.95 -49.20 -43.98
C PHE A 105 62.73 -49.07 -45.49
N VAL A 106 62.69 -47.83 -46.02
CA VAL A 106 62.65 -47.58 -47.47
C VAL A 106 63.91 -48.13 -48.13
N GLU A 107 65.09 -47.88 -47.58
CA GLU A 107 66.36 -48.43 -48.10
C GLU A 107 66.36 -49.97 -48.11
N LEU A 108 65.80 -50.61 -47.08
CA LEU A 108 65.63 -52.05 -47.04
C LEU A 108 64.64 -52.54 -48.12
N LYS A 109 63.49 -51.88 -48.29
CA LYS A 109 62.52 -52.19 -49.34
C LYS A 109 63.13 -52.10 -50.72
N THR A 110 63.86 -51.03 -51.02
CA THR A 110 64.57 -50.85 -52.29
C THR A 110 65.55 -52.00 -52.53
N ARG A 111 66.32 -52.40 -51.51
CA ARG A 111 67.25 -53.53 -51.61
C ARG A 111 66.55 -54.85 -51.90
N ILE A 112 65.45 -55.16 -51.21
CA ILE A 112 64.69 -56.39 -51.42
C ILE A 112 64.03 -56.39 -52.79
N ALA A 113 63.43 -55.27 -53.21
CA ALA A 113 62.78 -55.14 -54.51
C ALA A 113 63.77 -55.34 -55.67
N GLN A 114 64.98 -54.77 -55.59
CA GLN A 114 66.04 -54.97 -56.59
C GLN A 114 66.58 -56.40 -56.65
N GLN A 115 66.46 -57.16 -55.56
CA GLN A 115 66.83 -58.59 -55.51
C GLN A 115 65.70 -59.51 -55.96
N SER A 116 64.47 -59.00 -56.03
CA SER A 116 63.28 -59.74 -56.40
C SER A 116 63.17 -59.88 -57.91
N VAL A 117 62.59 -60.99 -58.35
CA VAL A 117 62.34 -61.29 -59.77
C VAL A 117 60.85 -61.07 -60.04
N ASN A 118 60.54 -60.35 -61.12
CA ASN A 118 59.18 -60.13 -61.56
C ASN A 118 58.57 -61.47 -62.02
N THR A 119 57.38 -61.79 -61.51
CA THR A 119 56.69 -63.05 -61.79
C THR A 119 56.25 -63.17 -63.25
N ASP A 120 55.98 -62.04 -63.91
CA ASP A 120 55.43 -62.00 -65.27
C ASP A 120 56.52 -61.99 -66.36
N THR A 121 57.68 -61.37 -66.08
CA THR A 121 58.80 -61.29 -67.04
C THR A 121 59.97 -62.21 -66.71
N GLY A 122 60.04 -62.74 -65.48
CA GLY A 122 61.15 -63.59 -65.02
C GLY A 122 62.49 -62.87 -64.85
N GLU A 123 62.52 -61.55 -65.06
CA GLU A 123 63.70 -60.69 -64.92
C GLU A 123 63.69 -59.93 -63.59
N ARG A 124 64.86 -59.47 -63.14
CA ARG A 124 64.95 -58.63 -61.93
C ARG A 124 64.40 -57.25 -62.23
N TYR A 125 63.74 -56.64 -61.24
CA TYR A 125 63.25 -55.28 -61.36
C TYR A 125 64.39 -54.30 -61.64
N THR A 126 64.17 -53.41 -62.60
CA THR A 126 65.07 -52.29 -62.86
C THR A 126 64.94 -51.23 -61.75
N LYS A 127 65.95 -50.37 -61.58
CA LYS A 127 65.90 -49.31 -60.56
C LYS A 127 64.73 -48.35 -60.78
N GLU A 128 64.42 -48.04 -62.04
CA GLU A 128 63.32 -47.14 -62.41
C GLU A 128 61.95 -47.72 -62.05
N GLU A 129 61.73 -49.03 -62.27
CA GLU A 129 60.49 -49.71 -61.88
C GLU A 129 60.32 -49.79 -60.35
N VAL A 130 61.41 -50.03 -59.61
CA VAL A 130 61.38 -50.03 -58.14
C VAL A 130 61.03 -48.64 -57.59
N ASP A 131 61.61 -47.58 -58.16
CA ASP A 131 61.34 -46.20 -57.74
C ASP A 131 59.89 -45.80 -58.06
N GLU A 132 59.32 -46.23 -59.19
CA GLU A 132 57.91 -45.99 -59.52
C GLU A 132 56.96 -46.73 -58.56
N LEU A 133 57.27 -47.98 -58.21
CA LEU A 133 56.50 -48.75 -57.23
C LEU A 133 56.54 -48.13 -55.83
N LEU A 134 57.72 -47.68 -55.39
CA LEU A 134 57.87 -46.97 -54.11
C LEU A 134 57.12 -45.64 -54.10
N ARG A 135 57.13 -44.89 -55.21
CA ARG A 135 56.34 -43.66 -55.34
C ARG A 135 54.84 -43.94 -55.26
N ARG A 136 54.35 -44.97 -55.96
CA ARG A 136 52.93 -45.36 -55.91
C ARG A 136 52.52 -45.81 -54.50
N GLU A 137 53.37 -46.55 -53.80
CA GLU A 137 53.13 -46.94 -52.41
C GLU A 137 53.09 -45.71 -51.48
N GLU A 138 54.02 -44.77 -51.65
CA GLU A 138 54.06 -43.52 -50.88
C GLU A 138 52.80 -42.68 -51.08
N ASP A 139 52.34 -42.53 -52.32
CA ASP A 139 51.11 -41.80 -52.64
C ASP A 139 49.88 -42.49 -52.05
N ALA A 140 49.82 -43.83 -52.10
CA ALA A 140 48.76 -44.60 -51.47
C ALA A 140 48.78 -44.46 -49.93
N ARG A 141 49.97 -44.44 -49.32
CA ARG A 141 50.14 -44.23 -47.88
C ARG A 141 49.66 -42.84 -47.46
N LYS A 142 50.07 -41.78 -48.17
CA LYS A 142 49.62 -40.40 -47.91
C LYS A 142 48.10 -40.27 -48.01
N ASN A 143 47.49 -40.85 -49.04
CA ASN A 143 46.04 -40.86 -49.19
C ASN A 143 45.33 -41.59 -48.03
N LEU A 144 45.90 -42.69 -47.54
CA LEU A 144 45.37 -43.41 -46.39
C LEU A 144 45.48 -42.57 -45.10
N GLU A 145 46.63 -41.94 -44.86
CA GLU A 145 46.86 -41.04 -43.72
C GLU A 145 45.89 -39.86 -43.74
N ASP A 146 45.71 -39.21 -44.89
CA ASP A 146 44.76 -38.11 -45.08
C ASP A 146 43.32 -38.55 -44.80
N SER A 147 42.92 -39.73 -45.31
CA SER A 147 41.59 -40.28 -45.05
C SER A 147 41.38 -40.60 -43.57
N GLN A 148 42.38 -41.16 -42.89
CA GLN A 148 42.33 -41.44 -41.45
C GLN A 148 42.24 -40.15 -40.65
N LEU A 149 43.03 -39.13 -40.99
CA LEU A 149 43.01 -37.83 -40.35
C LEU A 149 41.65 -37.14 -40.52
N GLN A 150 41.06 -37.20 -41.72
CA GLN A 150 39.71 -36.69 -41.97
C GLN A 150 38.65 -37.44 -41.16
N SER A 151 38.76 -38.77 -41.04
CA SER A 151 37.85 -39.58 -40.22
C SER A 151 37.92 -39.18 -38.74
N ILE A 152 39.12 -39.02 -38.19
CA ILE A 152 39.33 -38.57 -36.81
C ILE A 152 38.72 -37.18 -36.60
N ARG A 153 38.98 -36.23 -37.51
CA ARG A 153 38.41 -34.87 -37.45
C ARG A 153 36.88 -34.89 -37.47
N LYS A 154 36.27 -35.66 -38.37
CA LYS A 154 34.82 -35.80 -38.47
C LYS A 154 34.22 -36.44 -37.22
N LYS A 155 34.87 -37.47 -36.65
CA LYS A 155 34.42 -38.11 -35.41
C LYS A 155 34.42 -37.12 -34.25
N ARG A 156 35.49 -36.34 -34.09
CA ARG A 156 35.57 -35.30 -33.06
C ARG A 156 34.50 -34.23 -33.24
N LEU A 157 34.27 -33.76 -34.47
CA LEU A 157 33.20 -32.80 -34.75
C LEU A 157 31.82 -33.38 -34.41
N LEU A 158 31.58 -34.66 -34.68
CA LEU A 158 30.34 -35.32 -34.30
C LEU A 158 30.18 -35.40 -32.78
N GLU A 159 31.25 -35.70 -32.05
CA GLU A 159 31.24 -35.71 -30.58
C GLU A 159 30.94 -34.31 -30.01
N GLU A 160 31.57 -33.26 -30.56
CA GLU A 160 31.32 -31.86 -30.18
C GLU A 160 29.86 -31.45 -30.47
N LEU A 161 29.32 -31.80 -31.64
CA LEU A 161 27.92 -31.54 -32.00
C LEU A 161 26.94 -32.36 -31.15
N LEU A 162 27.29 -33.58 -30.76
CA LEU A 162 26.48 -34.40 -29.86
C LEU A 162 26.45 -33.80 -28.45
N GLU A 163 27.59 -33.29 -27.97
CA GLU A 163 27.67 -32.61 -26.68
C GLU A 163 26.91 -31.28 -26.71
N GLU A 164 27.02 -30.50 -27.79
CA GLU A 164 26.21 -29.30 -28.00
C GLU A 164 24.71 -29.63 -28.06
N LYS A 165 24.34 -30.68 -28.80
CA LYS A 165 22.96 -31.17 -28.84
C LYS A 165 22.48 -31.62 -27.46
N LYS A 166 23.30 -32.33 -26.68
CA LYS A 166 22.96 -32.68 -25.30
C LYS A 166 22.81 -31.42 -24.46
N ASN A 167 23.71 -30.45 -24.54
CA ASN A 167 23.57 -29.17 -23.83
C ASN A 167 22.37 -28.32 -24.30
N LEU A 168 21.84 -28.55 -25.50
CA LEU A 168 20.63 -27.90 -26.01
C LEU A 168 19.35 -28.65 -25.63
N VAL A 169 19.38 -29.99 -25.62
CA VAL A 169 18.24 -30.86 -25.28
C VAL A 169 18.11 -31.08 -23.77
N GLU A 170 19.24 -31.15 -23.07
CA GLU A 170 19.42 -31.19 -21.61
C GLU A 170 19.86 -29.80 -21.06
N GLY A 171 19.78 -28.75 -21.89
CA GLY A 171 19.97 -27.35 -21.45
C GLY A 171 18.88 -26.91 -20.47
N PRO A 172 19.16 -25.92 -19.60
CA PRO A 172 18.72 -25.87 -18.20
C PRO A 172 17.26 -25.48 -18.04
N LEU A 173 16.36 -26.37 -18.43
CA LEU A 173 15.09 -26.48 -17.75
C LEU A 173 15.17 -27.78 -16.96
N ASP A 174 15.81 -27.72 -15.79
CA ASP A 174 15.61 -28.76 -14.79
C ASP A 174 14.10 -28.86 -14.61
N PHE A 175 13.52 -29.98 -15.02
CA PHE A 175 12.08 -30.20 -14.92
C PHE A 175 11.61 -29.99 -13.47
N GLY A 176 12.48 -30.22 -12.49
CA GLY A 176 12.25 -29.85 -11.10
C GLY A 176 12.12 -28.34 -10.88
N GLU A 177 13.03 -27.52 -11.42
CA GLU A 177 12.93 -26.06 -11.36
C GLU A 177 11.68 -25.53 -12.07
N PHE A 178 11.30 -26.12 -13.21
CA PHE A 178 10.06 -25.78 -13.89
C PHE A 178 8.81 -26.14 -13.08
N GLU A 179 8.79 -27.33 -12.47
CA GLU A 179 7.70 -27.77 -11.60
C GLU A 179 7.58 -26.86 -10.36
N ILE A 180 8.71 -26.50 -9.74
CA ILE A 180 8.78 -25.54 -8.62
C ILE A 180 8.25 -24.17 -9.06
N MET A 181 8.60 -23.70 -10.25
CA MET A 181 8.12 -22.43 -10.79
C MET A 181 6.61 -22.46 -11.04
N CYS A 182 6.08 -23.57 -11.56
CA CYS A 182 4.65 -23.77 -11.75
C CYS A 182 3.91 -23.76 -10.41
N THR A 183 4.37 -24.53 -9.43
CA THR A 183 3.75 -24.54 -8.07
C THR A 183 3.86 -23.18 -7.39
N GLY A 184 5.00 -22.50 -7.55
CA GLY A 184 5.19 -21.14 -7.05
C GLY A 184 4.19 -20.15 -7.67
N THR A 185 3.93 -20.29 -8.96
CA THR A 185 2.95 -19.47 -9.69
C THR A 185 1.53 -19.77 -9.24
N GLU A 186 1.16 -21.05 -9.11
CA GLU A 186 -0.16 -21.47 -8.61
C GLU A 186 -0.43 -20.98 -7.18
N ASN A 187 0.55 -21.11 -6.29
CA ASN A 187 0.46 -20.58 -4.92
C ASN A 187 0.29 -19.06 -4.92
N ASN A 188 1.04 -18.34 -5.76
CA ASN A 188 0.90 -16.88 -5.87
C ASN A 188 -0.50 -16.48 -6.39
N ILE A 189 -1.07 -17.24 -7.32
CA ILE A 189 -2.43 -17.01 -7.81
C ILE A 189 -3.45 -17.17 -6.67
N GLU A 190 -3.33 -18.21 -5.85
CA GLU A 190 -4.25 -18.43 -4.73
C GLU A 190 -4.13 -17.34 -3.66
N VAL A 191 -2.90 -16.89 -3.35
CA VAL A 191 -2.67 -15.74 -2.45
C VAL A 191 -3.29 -14.46 -3.01
N VAL A 192 -3.12 -14.17 -4.30
CA VAL A 192 -3.74 -13.01 -4.96
C VAL A 192 -5.27 -13.09 -4.90
N LYS A 193 -5.84 -14.28 -5.05
CA LYS A 193 -7.28 -14.51 -4.94
C LYS A 193 -7.79 -14.24 -3.52
N GLN A 194 -7.10 -14.73 -2.50
CA GLN A 194 -7.42 -14.45 -1.09
C GLN A 194 -7.36 -12.94 -0.78
N LEU A 195 -6.28 -12.26 -1.19
CA LEU A 195 -6.14 -10.81 -1.02
C LEU A 195 -7.26 -10.04 -1.73
N LYS A 196 -7.68 -10.50 -2.92
CA LYS A 196 -8.80 -9.88 -3.65
C LYS A 196 -10.13 -10.02 -2.91
N GLU A 197 -10.38 -11.17 -2.27
CA GLU A 197 -11.56 -11.38 -1.42
C GLU A 197 -11.52 -10.50 -0.17
N GLU A 198 -10.36 -10.37 0.47
CA GLU A 198 -10.15 -9.46 1.60
C GLU A 198 -10.40 -8.00 1.21
N ILE A 199 -9.83 -7.54 0.09
CA ILE A 199 -10.07 -6.18 -0.45
C ILE A 199 -11.56 -5.96 -0.67
N LYS A 200 -12.28 -6.93 -1.25
CA LYS A 200 -13.73 -6.84 -1.45
C LYS A 200 -14.48 -6.70 -0.11
N SER A 201 -14.05 -7.44 0.91
CA SER A 201 -14.58 -7.33 2.27
C SER A 201 -14.34 -5.94 2.87
N TYR A 202 -13.12 -5.39 2.74
CA TYR A 202 -12.78 -4.04 3.20
C TYR A 202 -13.56 -2.95 2.47
N VAL A 203 -13.73 -3.06 1.15
CA VAL A 203 -14.55 -2.12 0.36
C VAL A 203 -16.00 -2.13 0.86
N LYS A 204 -16.56 -3.31 1.17
CA LYS A 204 -17.91 -3.40 1.76
C LYS A 204 -17.98 -2.70 3.12
N LYS A 205 -17.03 -2.98 4.03
CA LYS A 205 -16.94 -2.31 5.34
C LYS A 205 -16.82 -0.80 5.20
N ALA A 206 -16.00 -0.31 4.26
CA ALA A 206 -15.86 1.11 3.99
C ALA A 206 -17.17 1.74 3.50
N SER A 207 -17.90 1.07 2.60
CA SER A 207 -19.23 1.50 2.16
C SER A 207 -20.21 1.59 3.32
N ASP A 208 -20.21 0.61 4.23
CA ASP A 208 -21.09 0.62 5.42
C ASP A 208 -20.76 1.81 6.34
N VAL A 209 -19.47 2.09 6.56
CA VAL A 209 -19.01 3.25 7.34
C VAL A 209 -19.44 4.57 6.67
N VAL A 210 -19.31 4.69 5.36
CA VAL A 210 -19.78 5.87 4.61
C VAL A 210 -21.29 6.06 4.77
N ASN A 211 -22.07 4.98 4.71
CA ASN A 211 -23.52 5.01 4.93
C ASN A 211 -23.85 5.48 6.36
N ILE A 212 -23.15 4.95 7.38
CA ILE A 212 -23.30 5.38 8.78
C ILE A 212 -22.97 6.87 8.93
N LEU A 213 -21.84 7.33 8.36
CA LEU A 213 -21.43 8.73 8.40
C LEU A 213 -22.46 9.65 7.72
N ASN A 214 -23.06 9.20 6.62
CA ASN A 214 -24.11 9.96 5.94
C ASN A 214 -25.38 10.07 6.80
N HIS A 215 -25.79 8.98 7.46
CA HIS A 215 -26.90 9.03 8.42
C HIS A 215 -26.59 9.92 9.64
N MET A 216 -25.35 9.89 10.14
CA MET A 216 -24.93 10.79 11.22
C MET A 216 -24.98 12.25 10.77
N LYS A 217 -24.49 12.58 9.57
CA LYS A 217 -24.56 13.91 8.97
C LYS A 217 -26.01 14.41 8.89
N GLN A 218 -26.94 13.57 8.41
CA GLN A 218 -28.36 13.90 8.34
C GLN A 218 -28.96 14.15 9.74
N LYS A 219 -28.64 13.31 10.73
CA LYS A 219 -29.09 13.50 12.12
C LYS A 219 -28.56 14.80 12.72
N VAL A 220 -27.27 15.11 12.53
CA VAL A 220 -26.66 16.36 13.00
C VAL A 220 -27.33 17.56 12.35
N HIS A 221 -27.55 17.53 11.03
CA HIS A 221 -28.25 18.59 10.33
C HIS A 221 -29.67 18.81 10.89
N SER A 222 -30.43 17.71 11.09
CA SER A 222 -31.77 17.78 11.71
C SER A 222 -31.74 18.37 13.12
N MET A 223 -30.76 17.99 13.94
CA MET A 223 -30.57 18.55 15.28
C MET A 223 -30.23 20.05 15.22
N GLN A 224 -29.40 20.47 14.27
CA GLN A 224 -29.05 21.89 14.09
C GLN A 224 -30.27 22.71 13.68
N THR A 225 -31.10 22.21 12.76
CA THR A 225 -32.37 22.86 12.39
C THR A 225 -33.31 22.98 13.60
N LYS A 226 -33.45 21.90 14.40
CA LYS A 226 -34.26 21.94 15.63
C LYS A 226 -33.73 22.94 16.65
N LYS A 227 -32.41 23.03 16.82
CA LYS A 227 -31.76 24.02 17.70
C LYS A 227 -32.15 25.45 17.29
N VAL A 228 -32.08 25.78 16.01
CA VAL A 228 -32.46 27.11 15.50
C VAL A 228 -33.93 27.42 15.81
N VAL A 229 -34.83 26.46 15.58
CA VAL A 229 -36.26 26.64 15.90
C VAL A 229 -36.49 26.85 17.40
N VAL A 230 -35.79 26.11 18.26
CA VAL A 230 -35.90 26.29 19.72
C VAL A 230 -35.36 27.66 20.14
N GLN A 231 -34.22 28.09 19.60
CA GLN A 231 -33.66 29.42 19.88
C GLN A 231 -34.62 30.54 19.45
N GLN A 232 -35.29 30.41 18.30
CA GLN A 232 -36.33 31.37 17.89
C GLN A 232 -37.50 31.42 18.87
N LYS A 233 -37.94 30.26 19.38
CA LYS A 233 -39.01 30.19 20.40
C LYS A 233 -38.57 30.81 21.72
N GLU A 234 -37.32 30.56 22.13
CA GLU A 234 -36.71 31.15 23.33
C GLU A 234 -36.69 32.68 23.23
N MET A 235 -36.15 33.23 22.13
CA MET A 235 -36.17 34.68 21.88
C MET A 235 -37.59 35.26 21.88
N ALA A 236 -38.56 34.58 21.27
CA ALA A 236 -39.95 35.03 21.28
C ALA A 236 -40.56 35.06 22.70
N LEU A 237 -40.22 34.09 23.55
CA LEU A 237 -40.63 34.06 24.96
C LEU A 237 -39.93 35.15 25.77
N GLU A 238 -38.64 35.40 25.55
CA GLU A 238 -37.91 36.50 26.19
C GLU A 238 -38.50 37.87 25.86
N LEU A 239 -38.86 38.10 24.59
CA LEU A 239 -39.56 39.31 24.15
C LEU A 239 -40.90 39.45 24.88
N LYS A 240 -41.72 38.40 24.89
CA LYS A 240 -43.01 38.40 25.60
C LYS A 240 -42.85 38.65 27.11
N LEU A 241 -41.82 38.09 27.71
CA LEU A 241 -41.52 38.27 29.13
C LEU A 241 -41.06 39.71 29.43
N THR A 242 -40.27 40.30 28.54
CA THR A 242 -39.86 41.71 28.61
C THR A 242 -41.08 42.64 28.48
N GLU A 243 -42.00 42.36 27.55
CA GLU A 243 -43.27 43.09 27.45
C GLU A 243 -44.10 43.00 28.73
N MET A 244 -44.22 41.81 29.32
CA MET A 244 -44.95 41.63 30.59
C MET A 244 -44.28 42.37 31.74
N ARG A 245 -42.94 42.36 31.82
CA ARG A 245 -42.17 43.15 32.81
C ARG A 245 -42.44 44.65 32.63
N ASN A 246 -42.45 45.15 31.40
CA ASN A 246 -42.73 46.56 31.10
C ASN A 246 -44.18 46.95 31.47
N LYS A 247 -45.17 46.10 31.14
CA LYS A 247 -46.57 46.31 31.55
C LYS A 247 -46.70 46.34 33.07
N LEU A 248 -46.08 45.41 33.77
CA LEU A 248 -46.08 45.38 35.23
C LEU A 248 -45.44 46.63 35.84
N PHE A 249 -44.32 47.10 35.27
CA PHE A 249 -43.68 48.34 35.70
C PHE A 249 -44.58 49.56 35.52
N GLN A 250 -45.25 49.67 34.36
CA GLN A 250 -46.22 50.74 34.10
C GLN A 250 -47.38 50.71 35.09
N GLU A 251 -47.95 49.54 35.38
CA GLU A 251 -49.04 49.41 36.37
C GLU A 251 -48.56 49.74 37.78
N LYS A 252 -47.36 49.32 38.18
CA LYS A 252 -46.76 49.72 39.47
C LYS A 252 -46.58 51.24 39.58
N MET A 253 -46.13 51.89 38.51
CA MET A 253 -45.99 53.36 38.46
C MET A 253 -47.34 54.06 38.55
N LYS A 254 -48.37 53.58 37.84
CA LYS A 254 -49.74 54.10 37.97
C LYS A 254 -50.26 53.94 39.40
N TYR A 255 -50.08 52.76 40.00
CA TYR A 255 -50.49 52.49 41.37
C TYR A 255 -49.78 53.43 42.35
N ALA A 256 -48.46 53.59 42.24
CA ALA A 256 -47.70 54.52 43.08
C ALA A 256 -48.18 55.97 42.94
N ASN A 257 -48.41 56.44 41.71
CA ASN A 257 -48.96 57.77 41.44
C ASN A 257 -50.37 57.95 42.02
N MET A 258 -51.24 56.93 41.92
CA MET A 258 -52.57 56.98 42.54
C MET A 258 -52.47 57.00 44.06
N ASN A 259 -51.56 56.22 44.65
CA ASN A 259 -51.36 56.21 46.09
C ASN A 259 -50.84 57.56 46.59
N GLN A 260 -49.86 58.16 45.90
CA GLN A 260 -49.39 59.51 46.20
C GLN A 260 -50.50 60.55 46.08
N LYS A 261 -51.31 60.52 45.01
CA LYS A 261 -52.46 61.42 44.88
C LYS A 261 -53.49 61.21 45.98
N ASN A 262 -53.73 59.96 46.39
CA ASN A 262 -54.64 59.64 47.48
C ASN A 262 -54.11 60.21 48.81
N GLU A 263 -52.82 60.06 49.09
CA GLU A 263 -52.17 60.67 50.25
C GLU A 263 -52.28 62.20 50.20
N GLU A 264 -52.00 62.83 49.05
CA GLU A 264 -52.14 64.29 48.87
C GLU A 264 -53.59 64.77 49.10
N LEU A 265 -54.59 64.04 48.61
CA LEU A 265 -56.00 64.35 48.83
C LEU A 265 -56.38 64.20 50.30
N GLN A 266 -55.90 63.15 50.98
CA GLN A 266 -56.07 62.98 52.42
C GLN A 266 -55.35 64.07 53.24
N HIS A 267 -54.26 64.64 52.72
CA HIS A 267 -53.58 65.78 53.34
C HIS A 267 -54.32 67.11 53.11
N LYS A 268 -54.82 67.36 51.89
CA LYS A 268 -55.54 68.60 51.53
C LYS A 268 -56.95 68.64 52.12
N SER A 269 -57.60 67.49 52.28
CA SER A 269 -58.90 67.36 52.90
C SER A 269 -58.76 66.73 54.29
N ILE A 270 -58.71 67.58 55.32
CA ILE A 270 -58.72 67.14 56.73
C ILE A 270 -59.96 66.28 57.03
N LEU A 271 -61.07 66.51 56.31
CA LEU A 271 -62.30 65.72 56.37
C LEU A 271 -62.10 64.25 56.00
N LEU A 272 -61.21 63.92 55.04
CA LEU A 272 -61.00 62.55 54.58
C LEU A 272 -60.21 61.68 55.58
N ARG A 273 -59.65 62.27 56.64
CA ARG A 273 -58.94 61.55 57.70
C ARG A 273 -59.85 61.08 58.84
N HIS A 274 -61.05 61.65 58.96
CA HIS A 274 -61.97 61.35 60.06
C HIS A 274 -63.12 60.46 59.57
N PRO A 275 -63.15 59.15 59.90
CA PRO A 275 -64.16 58.21 59.40
C PRO A 275 -65.60 58.69 59.63
N ARG A 276 -65.85 59.34 60.77
CA ARG A 276 -67.16 59.95 61.11
C ARG A 276 -67.59 61.06 60.16
N LEU A 277 -66.69 61.95 59.72
CA LEU A 277 -67.06 63.02 58.80
C LEU A 277 -67.37 62.51 57.39
N ILE A 278 -66.76 61.40 56.97
CA ILE A 278 -67.12 60.74 55.71
C ILE A 278 -68.54 60.14 55.80
N GLU A 279 -68.88 59.56 56.94
CA GLU A 279 -70.20 59.00 57.20
C GLU A 279 -71.28 60.09 57.31
N ASP A 280 -70.98 61.19 58.01
CA ASP A 280 -71.84 62.37 58.08
C ASP A 280 -72.07 63.01 56.70
N TYR A 281 -71.03 63.08 55.84
CA TYR A 281 -71.19 63.62 54.49
C TYR A 281 -72.04 62.71 53.59
N LYS A 282 -71.95 61.38 53.77
CA LYS A 282 -72.86 60.43 53.09
C LYS A 282 -74.30 60.63 53.55
N ASN A 283 -74.51 60.77 54.85
CA ASN A 283 -75.83 61.02 55.44
C ASN A 283 -76.41 62.36 54.97
N LEU A 284 -75.59 63.39 54.83
CA LEU A 284 -76.00 64.70 54.32
C LEU A 284 -76.41 64.65 52.84
N ILE A 285 -75.71 63.85 52.03
CA ILE A 285 -76.09 63.62 50.62
C ILE A 285 -77.44 62.90 50.55
N THR A 286 -77.66 61.87 51.37
CA THR A 286 -78.94 61.15 51.39
C THR A 286 -80.07 62.05 51.88
N GLU A 287 -79.86 62.85 52.93
CA GLU A 287 -80.84 63.83 53.41
C GLU A 287 -81.15 64.89 52.33
N GLN A 288 -80.14 65.34 51.57
CA GLN A 288 -80.34 66.29 50.48
C GLN A 288 -81.15 65.69 49.32
N GLU A 289 -80.92 64.42 48.99
CA GLU A 289 -81.70 63.69 47.98
C GLU A 289 -83.15 63.47 48.42
N GLU A 290 -83.37 63.18 49.70
CA GLU A 290 -84.71 63.05 50.29
C GLU A 290 -85.45 64.40 50.29
N GLY A 291 -84.81 65.47 50.76
CA GLY A 291 -85.39 66.82 50.72
C GLY A 291 -85.70 67.32 49.30
N LYS A 292 -84.90 66.92 48.29
CA LYS A 292 -85.22 67.21 46.88
C LYS A 292 -86.48 66.48 46.42
N LYS A 293 -86.68 65.23 46.82
CA LYS A 293 -87.91 64.48 46.51
C LYS A 293 -89.12 65.12 47.17
N GLU A 294 -89.02 65.49 48.44
CA GLU A 294 -90.10 66.19 49.15
C GLU A 294 -90.46 67.54 48.50
N LEU A 295 -89.46 68.30 48.04
CA LEU A 295 -89.67 69.54 47.31
C LEU A 295 -90.35 69.33 45.95
N GLU A 296 -89.99 68.26 45.23
CA GLU A 296 -90.67 67.88 43.99
C GLU A 296 -92.12 67.48 44.25
N ASP A 297 -92.38 66.72 45.31
CA ASP A 297 -93.73 66.31 45.68
C ASP A 297 -94.57 67.51 46.16
N LEU A 298 -93.98 68.45 46.88
CA LEU A 298 -94.65 69.71 47.26
C LEU A 298 -94.96 70.59 46.05
N LYS A 299 -94.07 70.66 45.05
CA LYS A 299 -94.36 71.34 43.78
C LYS A 299 -95.49 70.65 43.02
N ARG A 300 -95.57 69.32 43.05
CA ARG A 300 -96.65 68.56 42.43
C ARG A 300 -98.00 68.82 43.12
N THR A 301 -98.03 68.81 44.45
CA THR A 301 -99.25 69.11 45.22
C THR A 301 -99.69 70.56 45.06
N TYR A 302 -98.77 71.52 45.10
CA TYR A 302 -99.08 72.94 44.82
C TYR A 302 -99.65 73.13 43.41
N LYS A 303 -99.07 72.47 42.40
CA LYS A 303 -99.59 72.49 41.03
C LYS A 303 -100.97 71.85 40.91
N ALA A 304 -101.25 70.79 41.69
CA ALA A 304 -102.57 70.17 41.75
C ALA A 304 -103.61 71.08 42.43
N VAL A 305 -103.26 71.75 43.53
CA VAL A 305 -104.14 72.72 44.23
C VAL A 305 -104.41 73.95 43.37
N MET A 306 -103.39 74.52 42.71
CA MET A 306 -103.57 75.63 41.77
C MET A 306 -104.46 75.26 40.58
N LYS A 307 -104.46 73.98 40.16
CA LYS A 307 -105.36 73.48 39.12
C LYS A 307 -106.81 73.42 39.60
N ILE A 308 -107.05 73.05 40.86
CA ILE A 308 -108.39 73.06 41.48
C ILE A 308 -108.90 74.50 41.63
N VAL A 309 -108.06 75.43 42.11
CA VAL A 309 -108.42 76.86 42.22
C VAL A 309 -108.72 77.48 40.84
N SER A 310 -107.98 77.06 39.79
CA SER A 310 -108.24 77.50 38.40
C SER A 310 -109.48 76.86 37.78
N GLU A 311 -110.00 75.77 38.35
CA GLU A 311 -111.25 75.12 37.94
C GLU A 311 -112.47 75.69 38.68
N ASP A 312 -112.30 76.19 39.91
CA ASP A 312 -113.34 76.92 40.65
C ASP A 312 -113.60 78.34 40.12
N ASP A 313 -112.57 79.05 39.63
CA ASP A 313 -112.76 80.35 38.96
C ASP A 313 -113.53 80.24 37.62
N LYS A 314 -113.57 79.06 37.00
CA LYS A 314 -114.37 78.83 35.79
C LYS A 314 -115.84 78.51 36.06
N ARG A 315 -116.22 78.20 37.31
CA ARG A 315 -117.62 77.94 37.68
C ARG A 315 -118.41 79.19 38.06
N TYR A 316 -117.75 80.33 38.32
CA TYR A 316 -118.41 81.61 38.60
C TYR A 316 -118.67 82.49 37.37
N HIS A 317 -118.35 82.04 36.15
CA HIS A 317 -118.66 82.74 34.90
C HIS A 317 -119.62 81.97 33.97
N SER A 318 -120.31 80.96 34.49
CA SER A 318 -121.39 80.28 33.77
C SER A 318 -122.50 79.78 34.71
N SER A 319 -123.21 80.73 35.35
CA SER A 319 -124.67 80.75 35.60
C SER A 319 -125.04 81.96 36.44
#